data_AF-A0AAV6S9V0-F1
#
_entry.id   AF-A0AAV6S9V0-F1
#
_cell.length_a   1.000
_cell.length_b   1.000
_cell.length_c   1.000
_cell.angle_alpha   90.00
_cell.angle_beta   90.00
_cell.angle_gamma   90.00
#
_symmetry.space_group_name_H-M   'P 1'
#
loop_
_entity.id
_entity.type
_entity.pdbx_description
1 polymer ?
#
loop_
_entity_poly.entity_id
_entity_poly.type
_entity_poly.pdbx_seq_one_letter_code
_entity_poly.pdbx_strand_id
1 'polypeptide(L)'
;MHQDNSKLVPPADGPLSAQIKALRQAYVHSGGSDPGIIAQMVDLQTDAQSVEKNQATASAEARRKNPEHCILDSTREASQRGTTWELLLLEQQNQRLEEEILRIQWARERNQNYEGRHILDPVDSLGPAPYDPAAGFVIFFDLVLGVTASQKALCLVAALYSEGVEVGPQTPLPPVKCLPGVSSAYSHSLTPGNYALLSVKQPVPRVQPSSSLCLVVEMQAAHDLDVHDQDVQLTSSGWTCVELFDQYNQLHSGHWRVPVRCLPVQPSLNITQLNTIPQVGNMELCMRLVNSRDEDVQTLMEPDPSRTRHYKYLAVVG
;
A
#
# COMPACT_ATOMS: atom_id res chain seq x y z
N MET A 1 -2.36 -53.70 35.53
CA MET A 1 -2.04 -52.86 36.70
C MET A 1 -2.06 -51.43 36.23
N HIS A 2 -2.90 -50.61 36.86
CA HIS A 2 -3.08 -49.19 36.59
C HIS A 2 -1.92 -48.34 37.12
N GLN A 3 -1.90 -47.07 36.69
CA GLN A 3 -1.15 -45.88 37.18
C GLN A 3 0.26 -45.69 36.58
N ASP A 4 0.67 -44.53 36.06
CA ASP A 4 0.05 -43.20 36.01
C ASP A 4 0.61 -42.42 34.82
N ASN A 5 -0.29 -41.83 34.03
CA ASN A 5 0.01 -40.79 33.05
C ASN A 5 -0.22 -39.45 33.76
N SER A 6 0.80 -38.89 34.39
CA SER A 6 0.69 -37.55 34.99
C SER A 6 2.04 -36.87 35.19
N LYS A 7 2.20 -35.76 34.44
CA LYS A 7 2.95 -34.55 34.78
C LYS A 7 4.47 -34.65 34.88
N LEU A 8 5.14 -34.43 33.75
CA LEU A 8 6.42 -33.73 33.74
C LEU A 8 6.16 -32.25 33.40
N VAL A 9 5.44 -31.58 34.30
CA VAL A 9 5.48 -30.11 34.37
C VAL A 9 6.78 -29.79 35.10
N PRO A 10 7.69 -28.97 34.53
CA PRO A 10 8.90 -28.60 35.25
C PRO A 10 8.51 -27.90 36.56
N PRO A 11 9.20 -28.15 37.68
CA PRO A 11 8.89 -27.50 38.93
C PRO A 11 8.99 -25.98 38.74
N ALA A 12 7.92 -25.26 39.07
CA ALA A 12 7.78 -23.81 38.86
C ALA A 12 8.64 -22.97 39.82
N ASP A 13 9.35 -23.61 40.75
CA ASP A 13 10.14 -22.95 41.78
C ASP A 13 11.63 -23.05 41.48
N GLY A 14 12.15 -21.97 40.93
CA GLY A 14 13.56 -21.78 40.60
C GLY A 14 13.73 -20.61 39.65
N PRO A 15 14.96 -20.08 39.48
CA PRO A 15 15.23 -19.06 38.48
C PRO A 15 14.72 -19.51 37.10
N LEU A 16 14.05 -18.60 36.39
CA LEU A 16 13.58 -18.77 35.01
C LEU A 16 14.65 -19.38 34.10
N SER A 17 15.92 -19.00 34.28
CA SER A 17 17.04 -19.59 33.53
C SER A 17 17.23 -21.10 33.79
N ALA A 18 16.98 -21.57 35.01
CA ALA A 18 17.00 -22.99 35.35
C ALA A 18 15.78 -23.73 34.80
N GLN A 19 14.61 -23.09 34.75
CA GLN A 19 13.38 -23.66 34.17
C GLN A 19 13.53 -23.85 32.65
N ILE A 20 14.07 -22.86 31.94
CA ILE A 20 14.32 -22.95 30.49
C ILE A 20 15.36 -24.04 30.19
N LYS A 21 16.39 -24.18 31.02
CA LYS A 21 17.38 -25.27 30.91
C LYS A 21 16.75 -26.65 31.11
N ALA A 22 15.87 -26.80 32.10
CA ALA A 22 15.15 -28.05 32.35
C ALA A 22 14.19 -28.40 31.20
N LEU A 23 13.50 -27.40 30.64
CA LEU A 23 12.65 -27.55 29.47
C LEU A 23 13.44 -28.05 28.25
N ARG A 24 14.62 -27.47 27.99
CA ARG A 24 15.53 -27.92 26.93
C ARG A 24 15.96 -29.38 27.13
N GLN A 25 16.29 -29.76 28.36
CA GLN A 25 16.68 -31.13 28.69
C GLN A 25 15.55 -32.12 28.49
N ALA A 26 14.31 -31.75 28.87
CA ALA A 26 13.13 -32.58 28.66
C ALA A 26 12.82 -32.76 27.17
N TYR A 27 12.94 -31.71 26.37
CA TYR A 27 12.75 -31.75 24.91
C TYR A 27 13.74 -32.70 24.22
N VAL A 28 15.02 -32.69 24.63
CA VAL A 28 16.01 -33.62 24.08
C VAL A 28 15.77 -35.06 24.56
N HIS A 29 15.38 -35.25 25.82
CA HIS A 29 15.05 -36.58 26.36
C HIS A 29 13.80 -37.21 25.74
N SER A 30 12.84 -36.40 25.28
CA SER A 30 11.66 -36.86 24.54
C SER A 30 11.92 -37.10 23.04
N GLY A 31 13.18 -37.00 22.59
CA GLY A 31 13.60 -37.28 21.21
C GLY A 31 13.67 -36.05 20.29
N GLY A 32 13.45 -34.85 20.83
CA GLY A 32 13.56 -33.60 20.08
C GLY A 32 15.01 -33.29 19.68
N SER A 33 15.26 -33.14 18.37
CA SER A 33 16.59 -32.92 17.80
C SER A 33 16.65 -31.73 16.83
N ASP A 34 15.60 -30.89 16.79
CA ASP A 34 15.55 -29.71 15.93
C ASP A 34 16.58 -28.66 16.38
N PRO A 35 17.55 -28.28 15.52
CA PRO A 35 18.59 -27.33 15.88
C PRO A 35 18.08 -25.90 16.13
N GLY A 36 17.02 -25.48 15.45
CA GLY A 36 16.43 -24.14 15.58
C GLY A 36 15.71 -23.98 16.92
N ILE A 37 14.97 -25.00 17.33
CA ILE A 37 14.28 -25.01 18.64
C ILE A 37 15.31 -25.05 19.79
N ILE A 38 16.38 -25.83 19.65
CA ILE A 38 17.45 -25.88 20.66
C ILE A 38 18.18 -24.53 20.75
N ALA A 39 18.50 -23.90 19.61
CA ALA A 39 19.14 -22.59 19.58
C ALA A 39 18.26 -21.52 20.27
N GLN A 40 16.98 -21.48 19.93
CA GLN A 40 16.03 -20.55 20.54
C GLN A 40 15.93 -20.73 22.07
N MET A 41 15.91 -21.97 22.56
CA MET A 41 15.90 -22.22 24.01
C MET A 41 17.21 -21.82 24.68
N VAL A 42 18.35 -21.88 23.99
CA VAL A 42 19.65 -21.40 24.49
C VAL A 42 19.68 -19.88 24.57
N ASP A 43 19.15 -19.20 23.57
CA ASP A 43 19.08 -17.73 23.55
C ASP A 43 18.18 -17.22 24.68
N LEU A 44 16.99 -17.79 24.82
CA LEU A 44 16.06 -17.48 25.92
C LEU A 44 16.66 -17.76 27.31
N GLN A 45 17.51 -18.78 27.44
CA GLN A 45 18.20 -19.07 28.69
C GLN A 45 19.22 -17.97 29.02
N THR A 46 19.95 -17.47 28.01
CA THR A 46 20.92 -16.38 28.14
C THR A 46 20.24 -15.08 28.55
N ASP A 47 19.11 -14.76 27.91
CA ASP A 47 18.31 -13.58 28.22
C ASP A 47 17.76 -13.64 29.65
N ALA A 48 17.22 -14.79 30.06
CA ALA A 48 16.73 -14.98 31.43
C ALA A 48 17.84 -14.84 32.48
N GLN A 49 19.06 -15.33 32.20
CA GLN A 49 20.21 -15.14 33.09
C GLN A 49 20.62 -13.67 33.24
N SER A 50 20.54 -12.90 32.16
CA SER A 50 20.80 -11.45 32.19
C SER A 50 19.79 -10.73 33.08
N VAL A 51 18.50 -11.05 32.93
CA VAL A 51 17.41 -10.46 33.72
C VAL A 51 17.53 -10.82 35.21
N GLU A 52 17.80 -12.08 35.54
CA GLU A 52 17.96 -12.53 36.93
C GLU A 52 19.18 -11.90 37.61
N LYS A 53 20.29 -11.76 36.87
CA LYS A 53 21.50 -11.10 37.37
C LYS A 53 21.23 -9.64 37.71
N ASN A 54 20.48 -8.93 36.86
CA ASN A 54 20.07 -7.54 37.09
C ASN A 54 19.09 -7.41 38.26
N GLN A 55 18.23 -8.42 38.49
CA GLN A 55 17.28 -8.45 39.60
C GLN A 55 17.97 -8.79 40.94
N ALA A 56 19.00 -9.65 40.91
CA ALA A 56 19.83 -9.98 42.07
C ALA A 56 20.74 -8.81 42.49
N THR A 57 21.28 -8.04 41.54
CA THR A 57 22.05 -6.81 41.84
C THR A 57 21.17 -5.73 42.48
N ALA A 58 19.95 -5.54 41.97
CA ALA A 58 18.96 -4.63 42.58
C ALA A 58 18.54 -5.06 44.00
N SER A 59 18.43 -6.37 44.26
CA SER A 59 18.06 -6.91 45.57
C SER A 59 19.23 -6.91 46.57
N ALA A 60 20.47 -7.02 46.10
CA ALA A 60 21.68 -6.92 46.93
C ALA A 60 21.97 -5.47 47.35
N GLU A 61 21.66 -4.49 46.49
CA GLU A 61 21.72 -3.06 46.81
C GLU A 61 20.66 -2.64 47.84
N ALA A 62 19.50 -3.31 47.85
CA ALA A 62 18.43 -3.09 48.84
C ALA A 62 18.77 -3.63 50.25
N ARG A 63 19.67 -4.62 50.37
CA ARG A 63 19.99 -5.29 51.66
C ARG A 63 21.13 -4.64 52.46
N ARG A 64 21.84 -3.64 51.90
CA ARG A 64 22.95 -2.95 52.57
C ARG A 64 22.56 -1.71 53.37
N LYS A 65 21.27 -1.39 53.51
CA LYS A 65 20.82 -0.21 54.26
C LYS A 65 19.75 -0.57 55.29
N ASN A 66 20.15 -0.68 56.54
CA ASN A 66 19.31 -0.42 57.71
C ASN A 66 20.24 -0.06 58.89
N PRO A 67 19.88 0.79 59.88
CA PRO A 67 18.53 1.32 60.14
C PRO A 67 18.46 2.84 60.40
N GLU A 68 17.21 3.28 60.60
CA GLU A 68 16.78 4.50 61.32
C GLU A 68 16.41 5.74 60.48
N HIS A 69 15.09 5.79 60.21
CA HIS A 69 14.15 6.92 60.38
C HIS A 69 14.37 8.24 59.61
N CYS A 70 13.29 8.60 58.90
CA CYS A 70 12.88 9.93 58.43
C CYS A 70 13.81 10.63 57.43
N ILE A 71 13.47 10.57 56.14
CA ILE A 71 12.93 11.66 55.31
C ILE A 71 12.51 11.02 53.96
N LEU A 72 11.23 10.63 53.85
CA LEU A 72 10.62 10.33 52.55
C LEU A 72 10.32 11.68 51.88
N ASP A 73 10.91 11.93 50.70
CA ASP A 73 10.18 12.37 49.49
C ASP A 73 11.09 12.97 48.41
N SER A 74 12.33 13.36 48.71
CA SER A 74 13.14 14.12 47.73
C SER A 74 13.94 13.31 46.70
N THR A 75 14.07 11.98 46.84
CA THR A 75 15.01 11.19 46.02
C THR A 75 14.34 10.30 44.96
N ARG A 76 13.02 10.06 45.03
CA ARG A 76 12.31 9.29 43.98
C ARG A 76 12.00 10.14 42.75
N GLU A 77 11.84 11.46 42.90
CA GLU A 77 11.55 12.36 41.78
C GLU A 77 12.76 12.61 40.87
N ALA A 78 13.98 12.63 41.42
CA ALA A 78 15.20 12.84 40.62
C ALA A 78 15.54 11.61 39.75
N SER A 79 15.29 10.40 40.26
CA SER A 79 15.50 9.17 39.49
C SER A 79 14.44 9.01 38.40
N GLN A 80 13.18 9.35 38.66
CA GLN A 80 12.11 9.32 37.65
C GLN A 80 12.33 10.37 36.56
N ARG A 81 12.76 11.59 36.91
CA ARG A 81 13.11 12.60 35.90
C ARG A 81 14.27 12.16 35.02
N GLY A 82 15.30 11.50 35.56
CA GLY A 82 16.40 10.94 34.77
C GLY A 82 15.91 9.92 33.73
N THR A 83 15.05 8.99 34.14
CA THR A 83 14.46 8.00 33.22
C THR A 83 13.51 8.63 32.21
N THR A 84 12.74 9.66 32.61
CA THR A 84 11.83 10.40 31.71
C THR A 84 12.60 11.25 30.69
N TRP A 85 13.71 11.87 31.09
CA TRP A 85 14.57 12.64 30.17
C TRP A 85 15.32 11.72 29.19
N GLU A 86 15.80 10.56 29.65
CA GLU A 86 16.40 9.54 28.79
C GLU A 86 15.38 8.97 27.79
N LEU A 87 14.15 8.70 28.22
CA LEU A 87 13.04 8.29 27.34
C LEU A 87 12.70 9.37 26.31
N LEU A 88 12.65 10.64 26.71
CA LEU A 88 12.35 11.76 25.80
C LEU A 88 13.46 11.96 24.76
N LEU A 89 14.72 11.81 25.15
CA LEU A 89 15.86 11.84 24.24
C LEU A 89 15.83 10.67 23.25
N LEU A 90 15.47 9.48 23.73
CA LEU A 90 15.34 8.29 22.88
C LEU A 90 14.16 8.41 21.91
N GLU A 91 13.05 8.99 22.34
CA GLU A 91 11.88 9.26 21.51
C GLU A 91 12.20 10.30 20.43
N GLN A 92 12.91 11.37 20.78
CA GLN A 92 13.38 12.36 19.81
C GLN A 92 14.39 11.75 18.82
N GLN A 93 15.27 10.86 19.28
CA GLN A 93 16.18 10.14 18.40
C GLN A 93 15.41 9.18 17.47
N ASN A 94 14.36 8.52 17.97
CA ASN A 94 13.49 7.68 17.14
C ASN A 94 12.76 8.49 16.08
N GLN A 95 12.19 9.66 16.42
CA GLN A 95 11.57 10.54 15.43
C GLN A 95 12.56 10.95 14.33
N ARG A 96 13.80 11.30 14.71
CA ARG A 96 14.85 11.63 13.74
C ARG A 96 15.22 10.44 12.85
N LEU A 97 15.34 9.26 13.44
CA LEU A 97 15.63 8.03 12.70
C LEU A 97 14.48 7.65 11.77
N GLU A 98 13.23 7.84 12.20
CA GLU A 98 12.04 7.65 11.38
C GLU A 98 12.02 8.61 10.18
N GLU A 99 12.34 9.89 10.40
CA GLU A 99 12.49 10.86 9.30
C GLU A 99 13.64 10.51 8.34
N GLU A 100 14.74 9.97 8.85
CA GLU A 100 15.88 9.57 8.03
C GLU A 100 15.59 8.27 7.27
N ILE A 101 14.89 7.30 7.89
CA ILE A 101 14.36 6.11 7.24
C ILE A 101 13.40 6.52 6.13
N LEU A 102 12.51 7.47 6.41
CA LEU A 102 11.60 8.01 5.42
C LEU A 102 12.42 8.61 4.27
N ARG A 103 13.38 9.51 4.55
CA ARG A 103 14.26 10.08 3.52
C ARG A 103 15.03 9.04 2.71
N ILE A 104 15.56 8.00 3.35
CA ILE A 104 16.28 6.90 2.70
C ILE A 104 15.31 6.07 1.85
N GLN A 105 14.08 5.82 2.30
CA GLN A 105 13.04 5.13 1.52
C GLN A 105 12.65 5.97 0.29
N TRP A 106 12.35 7.25 0.45
CA TRP A 106 12.07 8.17 -0.66
C TRP A 106 13.27 8.33 -1.61
N ALA A 107 14.51 8.24 -1.11
CA ALA A 107 15.71 8.25 -1.93
C ALA A 107 15.92 6.91 -2.66
N ARG A 108 15.58 5.78 -2.04
CA ARG A 108 15.61 4.44 -2.66
C ARG A 108 14.52 4.27 -3.69
N GLU A 109 13.32 4.81 -3.47
CA GLU A 109 12.24 4.83 -4.48
C GLU A 109 12.63 5.70 -5.68
N ARG A 110 13.24 6.86 -5.43
CA ARG A 110 13.81 7.69 -6.49
C ARG A 110 14.98 7.00 -7.20
N ASN A 111 15.92 6.40 -6.48
CA ASN A 111 17.07 5.70 -7.07
C ASN A 111 16.70 4.38 -7.74
N GLN A 112 15.67 3.64 -7.30
CA GLN A 112 15.11 2.50 -8.04
C GLN A 112 14.52 2.95 -9.38
N ASN A 113 13.99 4.18 -9.45
CA ASN A 113 13.59 4.84 -10.70
C ASN A 113 14.79 5.22 -11.59
N TYR A 114 16.01 5.31 -11.03
CA TYR A 114 17.26 5.60 -11.78
C TYR A 114 18.08 4.34 -12.10
N GLU A 115 18.07 3.30 -11.27
CA GLU A 115 18.78 2.02 -11.52
C GLU A 115 18.01 1.08 -12.45
N GLY A 116 16.70 1.30 -12.64
CA GLY A 116 15.92 0.67 -13.71
C GLY A 116 16.21 1.21 -15.13
N ARG A 117 16.97 2.30 -15.27
CA ARG A 117 17.27 2.91 -16.59
C ARG A 117 18.27 2.14 -17.46
N HIS A 118 18.93 1.10 -16.96
CA HIS A 118 19.99 0.40 -17.70
C HIS A 118 19.59 -0.94 -18.33
N ILE A 119 18.30 -1.28 -18.33
CA ILE A 119 17.75 -2.32 -19.20
C ILE A 119 16.57 -1.68 -19.90
N LEU A 120 16.61 -1.60 -21.24
CA LEU A 120 15.53 -1.06 -22.05
C LEU A 120 14.24 -1.84 -21.78
N ASP A 121 13.39 -1.32 -20.89
CA ASP A 121 12.03 -1.82 -20.71
C ASP A 121 11.20 -1.40 -21.93
N PRO A 122 10.47 -2.33 -22.59
CA PRO A 122 9.54 -2.01 -23.69
C PRO A 122 8.47 -0.95 -23.31
N VAL A 123 8.31 -0.68 -22.01
CA VAL A 123 7.33 0.22 -21.41
C VAL A 123 7.70 1.71 -21.58
N ASP A 124 8.98 2.04 -21.83
CA ASP A 124 9.44 3.41 -22.11
C ASP A 124 9.30 3.79 -23.61
N SER A 125 8.64 2.95 -24.42
CA SER A 125 8.49 3.16 -25.88
C SER A 125 7.50 4.28 -26.26
N LEU A 126 6.69 4.77 -25.33
CA LEU A 126 5.70 5.83 -25.58
C LEU A 126 6.28 7.25 -25.47
N GLY A 127 7.59 7.41 -25.67
CA GLY A 127 8.31 8.69 -25.58
C GLY A 127 7.69 9.83 -26.40
N PRO A 128 8.14 11.09 -26.18
CA PRO A 128 7.50 12.26 -26.77
C PRO A 128 7.44 12.12 -28.29
N ALA A 129 6.21 12.09 -28.78
CA ALA A 129 5.86 11.71 -30.13
C ALA A 129 5.00 12.81 -30.74
N PRO A 130 5.25 13.20 -32.00
CA PRO A 130 4.31 14.08 -32.69
C PRO A 130 2.93 13.44 -32.74
N TYR A 131 1.93 14.15 -32.23
CA TYR A 131 0.55 13.74 -32.30
C TYR A 131 0.00 13.92 -33.73
N ASP A 132 -0.73 12.93 -34.24
CA ASP A 132 -1.44 13.02 -35.53
C ASP A 132 -2.94 13.19 -35.27
N PRO A 133 -3.50 14.39 -35.48
CA PRO A 133 -4.93 14.64 -35.27
C PRO A 133 -5.84 13.80 -36.16
N ALA A 134 -5.39 13.38 -37.34
CA ALA A 134 -6.21 12.57 -38.24
C ALA A 134 -6.33 11.12 -37.74
N ALA A 135 -5.23 10.57 -37.22
CA ALA A 135 -5.20 9.23 -36.64
C ALA A 135 -5.86 9.18 -35.25
N GLY A 136 -5.59 10.18 -34.40
CA GLY A 136 -6.11 10.25 -33.04
C GLY A 136 -5.24 9.50 -32.03
N PHE A 137 -5.89 8.97 -30.99
CA PHE A 137 -5.23 8.18 -29.95
C PHE A 137 -6.10 7.01 -29.52
N VAL A 138 -5.56 6.16 -28.66
CA VAL A 138 -6.22 4.99 -28.09
C VAL A 138 -6.08 5.04 -26.57
N ILE A 139 -7.19 4.77 -25.90
CA ILE A 139 -7.25 4.62 -24.45
C ILE A 139 -7.33 3.13 -24.15
N PHE A 140 -6.41 2.62 -23.34
CA PHE A 140 -6.54 1.28 -22.75
C PHE A 140 -6.98 1.44 -21.30
N PHE A 141 -8.18 0.96 -20.98
CA PHE A 141 -8.65 0.83 -19.61
C PHE A 141 -8.22 -0.55 -19.11
N ASP A 142 -7.14 -0.56 -18.33
CA ASP A 142 -6.46 -1.80 -17.97
C ASP A 142 -7.09 -2.45 -16.74
N LEU A 143 -7.10 -1.75 -15.61
CA LEU A 143 -7.71 -2.22 -14.36
C LEU A 143 -8.05 -1.09 -13.39
N VAL A 144 -8.86 -1.42 -12.39
CA VAL A 144 -9.17 -0.56 -11.24
C VAL A 144 -8.64 -1.22 -9.99
N LEU A 145 -7.93 -0.47 -9.15
CA LEU A 145 -7.39 -0.91 -7.86
C LEU A 145 -8.20 -0.30 -6.72
N GLY A 146 -8.09 -0.88 -5.51
CA GLY A 146 -8.67 -0.29 -4.29
C GLY A 146 -10.20 -0.31 -4.27
N VAL A 147 -10.81 -1.23 -5.00
CA VAL A 147 -12.26 -1.40 -5.03
C VAL A 147 -12.75 -1.86 -3.65
N THR A 148 -13.86 -1.30 -3.19
CA THR A 148 -14.39 -1.62 -1.87
C THR A 148 -14.96 -3.04 -1.85
N ALA A 149 -14.77 -3.79 -0.75
CA ALA A 149 -15.22 -5.19 -0.65
C ALA A 149 -16.75 -5.39 -0.84
N SER A 150 -17.54 -4.34 -0.62
CA SER A 150 -18.97 -4.32 -0.88
C SER A 150 -19.31 -4.22 -2.37
N GLN A 151 -18.43 -3.68 -3.21
CA GLN A 151 -18.65 -3.55 -4.65
C GLN A 151 -18.30 -4.87 -5.34
N LYS A 152 -19.30 -5.50 -5.96
CA LYS A 152 -19.19 -6.83 -6.59
C LYS A 152 -18.99 -6.76 -8.09
N ALA A 153 -19.47 -5.71 -8.72
CA ALA A 153 -19.22 -5.41 -10.13
C ALA A 153 -19.02 -3.90 -10.32
N LEU A 154 -18.35 -3.56 -11.41
CA LEU A 154 -17.96 -2.19 -11.75
C LEU A 154 -18.09 -1.97 -13.26
N CYS A 155 -18.52 -0.79 -13.65
CA CYS A 155 -18.61 -0.31 -15.01
C CYS A 155 -17.95 1.07 -15.10
N LEU A 156 -17.29 1.36 -16.22
CA LEU A 156 -16.79 2.71 -16.51
C LEU A 156 -17.69 3.37 -17.55
N VAL A 157 -17.94 4.66 -17.37
CA VAL A 157 -18.56 5.51 -18.38
C VAL A 157 -17.57 6.61 -18.73
N ALA A 158 -16.98 6.51 -19.92
CA ALA A 158 -15.93 7.42 -20.38
C ALA A 158 -16.50 8.49 -21.32
N ALA A 159 -16.11 9.74 -21.14
CA ALA A 159 -16.53 10.85 -21.99
C ALA A 159 -15.42 11.90 -22.10
N LEU A 160 -15.34 12.56 -23.25
CA LEU A 160 -14.42 13.67 -23.46
C LEU A 160 -15.10 14.98 -23.09
N TYR A 161 -14.36 15.89 -22.48
CA TYR A 161 -14.81 17.24 -22.16
C TYR A 161 -13.81 18.26 -22.67
N SER A 162 -14.31 19.42 -23.11
CA SER A 162 -13.50 20.59 -23.40
C SER A 162 -14.13 21.78 -22.69
N GLU A 163 -13.35 22.51 -21.89
CA GLU A 163 -13.85 23.67 -21.13
C GLU A 163 -15.09 23.32 -20.26
N GLY A 164 -15.12 22.09 -19.72
CA GLY A 164 -16.24 21.59 -18.91
C GLY A 164 -17.49 21.19 -19.70
N VAL A 165 -17.47 21.25 -21.03
CA VAL A 165 -18.58 20.83 -21.91
C VAL A 165 -18.25 19.48 -22.53
N GLU A 166 -19.21 18.56 -22.52
CA GLU A 166 -19.04 17.22 -23.12
C GLU A 166 -18.86 17.31 -24.65
N VAL A 167 -17.86 16.62 -25.17
CA VAL A 167 -17.48 16.59 -26.58
C VAL A 167 -17.65 15.17 -27.11
N GLY A 168 -18.79 14.91 -27.73
CA GLY A 168 -19.16 13.59 -28.24
C GLY A 168 -19.96 12.75 -27.23
N PRO A 169 -20.28 11.50 -27.57
CA PRO A 169 -21.10 10.66 -26.71
C PRO A 169 -20.29 10.01 -25.59
N GLN A 170 -20.93 9.84 -24.43
CA GLN A 170 -20.43 8.96 -23.38
C GLN A 170 -20.37 7.51 -23.87
N THR A 171 -19.30 6.80 -23.50
CA THR A 171 -19.05 5.42 -23.87
C THR A 171 -19.07 4.55 -22.61
N PRO A 172 -20.16 3.82 -22.34
CA PRO A 172 -20.17 2.82 -21.28
C PRO A 172 -19.32 1.62 -21.69
N LEU A 173 -18.44 1.17 -20.80
CA LEU A 173 -17.65 -0.04 -20.98
C LEU A 173 -18.40 -1.26 -20.42
N PRO A 174 -18.06 -2.49 -20.84
CA PRO A 174 -18.68 -3.69 -20.29
C PRO A 174 -18.51 -3.76 -18.76
N PRO A 175 -19.58 -4.06 -17.99
CA PRO A 175 -19.45 -4.30 -16.55
C PRO A 175 -18.55 -5.51 -16.27
N VAL A 176 -17.67 -5.37 -15.29
CA VAL A 176 -16.72 -6.40 -14.87
C VAL A 176 -16.92 -6.75 -13.40
N LYS A 177 -16.68 -8.02 -13.05
CA LYS A 177 -16.74 -8.46 -11.66
C LYS A 177 -15.50 -8.00 -10.90
N CYS A 178 -15.70 -7.59 -9.65
CA CYS A 178 -14.62 -7.24 -8.75
C CYS A 178 -14.01 -8.50 -8.15
N LEU A 179 -12.70 -8.60 -8.17
CA LEU A 179 -11.91 -9.71 -7.68
C LEU A 179 -11.17 -9.32 -6.39
N PRO A 180 -10.96 -10.27 -5.46
CA PRO A 180 -10.20 -10.00 -4.25
C PRO A 180 -8.74 -9.64 -4.58
N GLY A 181 -8.21 -8.61 -3.91
CA GLY A 181 -6.81 -8.21 -4.03
C GLY A 181 -5.87 -9.32 -3.56
N VAL A 182 -4.76 -9.51 -4.27
CA VAL A 182 -3.71 -10.44 -3.81
C VAL A 182 -2.93 -9.73 -2.69
N SER A 183 -2.93 -10.32 -1.49
CA SER A 183 -2.17 -9.77 -0.37
C SER A 183 -0.69 -9.76 -0.69
N SER A 184 -0.11 -8.57 -0.84
CA SER A 184 1.34 -8.41 -0.99
C SER A 184 1.96 -8.33 0.41
N ALA A 185 2.94 -9.18 0.68
CA ALA A 185 3.64 -9.25 1.97
C ALA A 185 4.37 -7.95 2.39
N TYR A 186 4.37 -6.92 1.54
CA TYR A 186 5.10 -5.67 1.72
C TYR A 186 4.22 -4.41 1.69
N SER A 187 2.89 -4.50 1.63
CA SER A 187 2.03 -3.31 1.71
C SER A 187 1.60 -3.06 3.16
N HIS A 188 1.96 -1.92 3.72
CA HIS A 188 1.50 -1.47 5.04
C HIS A 188 0.00 -1.09 5.10
N SER A 189 -0.77 -1.31 4.03
CA SER A 189 -2.23 -1.15 4.05
C SER A 189 -2.88 -2.37 4.72
N LEU A 190 -3.64 -2.12 5.81
CA LEU A 190 -4.27 -3.14 6.65
C LEU A 190 -5.28 -4.07 5.94
N THR A 191 -5.62 -3.82 4.67
CA THR A 191 -6.35 -4.78 3.80
C THR A 191 -5.95 -4.54 2.33
N PRO A 192 -5.65 -5.58 1.54
CA PRO A 192 -5.57 -5.47 0.09
C PRO A 192 -6.96 -5.13 -0.45
N GLY A 193 -7.12 -3.96 -1.06
CA GLY A 193 -8.38 -3.61 -1.73
C GLY A 193 -8.68 -4.58 -2.87
N ASN A 194 -9.95 -4.77 -3.20
CA ASN A 194 -10.35 -5.54 -4.39
C ASN A 194 -9.85 -4.82 -5.65
N TYR A 195 -9.84 -5.52 -6.78
CA TYR A 195 -9.53 -4.93 -8.07
C TYR A 195 -10.56 -5.37 -9.12
N ALA A 196 -10.63 -4.65 -10.24
CA ALA A 196 -11.43 -5.03 -11.38
C ALA A 196 -10.56 -5.01 -12.64
N LEU A 197 -10.45 -6.14 -13.33
CA LEU A 197 -9.69 -6.25 -14.58
C LEU A 197 -10.61 -5.87 -15.75
N LEU A 198 -10.27 -4.79 -16.45
CA LEU A 198 -11.08 -4.24 -17.54
C LEU A 198 -10.58 -4.76 -18.89
N SER A 199 -9.29 -4.56 -19.18
CA SER A 199 -8.66 -4.92 -20.46
C SER A 199 -9.44 -4.42 -21.69
N VAL A 200 -10.01 -3.20 -21.60
CA VAL A 200 -10.82 -2.61 -22.67
C VAL A 200 -10.00 -1.60 -23.45
N LYS A 201 -10.05 -1.70 -24.78
CA LYS A 201 -9.43 -0.76 -25.71
C LYS A 201 -10.49 0.14 -26.34
N GLN A 202 -10.30 1.45 -26.25
CA GLN A 202 -11.16 2.47 -26.86
C GLN A 202 -10.35 3.37 -27.80
N PRO A 203 -10.46 3.18 -29.13
CA PRO A 203 -9.92 4.11 -30.11
C PRO A 203 -10.70 5.43 -30.12
N VAL A 204 -10.00 6.55 -30.26
CA VAL A 204 -10.55 7.90 -30.29
C VAL A 204 -9.97 8.63 -31.52
N PRO A 205 -10.53 8.39 -32.73
CA PRO A 205 -9.97 8.92 -33.97
C PRO A 205 -10.35 10.39 -34.17
N ARG A 206 -9.56 11.10 -35.00
CA ARG A 206 -9.89 12.44 -35.52
C ARG A 206 -10.09 13.52 -34.45
N VAL A 207 -9.26 13.53 -33.41
CA VAL A 207 -9.33 14.52 -32.33
C VAL A 207 -8.32 15.64 -32.58
N GLN A 208 -8.76 16.89 -32.44
CA GLN A 208 -7.85 18.03 -32.45
C GLN A 208 -7.21 18.18 -31.07
N PRO A 209 -5.88 18.38 -30.98
CA PRO A 209 -5.21 18.55 -29.70
C PRO A 209 -5.62 19.89 -29.08
N SER A 210 -5.89 19.87 -27.78
CA SER A 210 -6.17 21.06 -27.00
C SER A 210 -5.81 20.81 -25.54
N SER A 211 -5.15 21.77 -24.90
CA SER A 211 -4.85 21.73 -23.46
C SER A 211 -6.11 21.79 -22.58
N SER A 212 -7.26 22.20 -23.16
CA SER A 212 -8.56 22.19 -22.48
C SER A 212 -9.28 20.84 -22.55
N LEU A 213 -8.79 19.90 -23.36
CA LEU A 213 -9.44 18.62 -23.57
C LEU A 213 -9.03 17.63 -22.48
N CYS A 214 -10.03 17.07 -21.81
CA CYS A 214 -9.82 16.05 -20.79
C CYS A 214 -10.74 14.84 -21.02
N LEU A 215 -10.29 13.70 -20.50
CA LEU A 215 -11.09 12.50 -20.35
C LEU A 215 -11.68 12.49 -18.95
N VAL A 216 -13.00 12.38 -18.87
CA VAL A 216 -13.73 12.12 -17.62
C VAL A 216 -14.22 10.69 -17.65
N VAL A 217 -13.94 9.97 -16.56
CA VAL A 217 -14.36 8.58 -16.40
C VAL A 217 -15.18 8.50 -15.13
N GLU A 218 -16.49 8.27 -15.29
CA GLU A 218 -17.37 7.94 -14.18
C GLU A 218 -17.28 6.45 -13.89
N MET A 219 -17.26 6.11 -12.61
CA MET A 219 -17.18 4.74 -12.13
C MET A 219 -18.48 4.37 -11.44
N GLN A 220 -19.18 3.40 -12.03
CA GLN A 220 -20.43 2.88 -11.51
C GLN A 220 -20.20 1.51 -10.89
N ALA A 221 -20.78 1.23 -9.74
CA ALA A 221 -20.58 -0.01 -9.03
C ALA A 221 -21.90 -0.62 -8.58
N ALA A 222 -21.92 -1.94 -8.48
CA ALA A 222 -23.03 -2.69 -7.90
C ALA A 222 -22.61 -3.30 -6.56
N HIS A 223 -23.46 -3.14 -5.56
CA HIS A 223 -23.19 -3.61 -4.20
C HIS A 223 -23.73 -5.02 -3.92
N ASP A 224 -24.72 -5.46 -4.71
CA ASP A 224 -25.31 -6.79 -4.59
C ASP A 224 -25.34 -7.47 -5.97
N LEU A 225 -25.08 -8.78 -5.99
CA LEU A 225 -25.30 -9.62 -7.17
C LEU A 225 -26.48 -10.50 -6.82
N ASP A 226 -27.69 -10.04 -7.13
CA ASP A 226 -28.87 -10.85 -6.92
C ASP A 226 -28.72 -12.16 -7.71
N VAL A 227 -29.01 -13.28 -7.05
CA VAL A 227 -28.80 -14.66 -7.55
C VAL A 227 -29.67 -14.97 -8.79
N HIS A 228 -30.51 -14.03 -9.21
CA HIS A 228 -31.38 -14.11 -10.37
C HIS A 228 -31.05 -12.98 -11.35
N ASP A 229 -30.01 -13.25 -12.14
CA ASP A 229 -29.60 -12.59 -13.37
C ASP A 229 -30.76 -11.90 -14.11
N GLN A 230 -30.91 -10.57 -13.92
CA GLN A 230 -31.48 -9.72 -14.98
C GLN A 230 -31.25 -8.21 -14.89
N ASP A 231 -31.03 -7.57 -13.74
CA ASP A 231 -30.71 -6.12 -13.72
C ASP A 231 -29.86 -5.75 -12.51
N VAL A 232 -28.54 -5.90 -12.65
CA VAL A 232 -27.59 -5.40 -11.65
C VAL A 232 -27.62 -3.87 -11.68
N GLN A 233 -28.28 -3.24 -10.71
CA GLN A 233 -28.37 -1.78 -10.62
C GLN A 233 -27.00 -1.19 -10.31
N LEU A 234 -26.37 -0.60 -11.33
CA LEU A 234 -25.13 0.14 -11.21
C LEU A 234 -25.42 1.56 -10.71
N THR A 235 -24.76 1.97 -9.63
CA THR A 235 -24.85 3.33 -9.10
C THR A 235 -23.50 4.02 -9.21
N SER A 236 -23.55 5.33 -9.49
CA SER A 236 -22.33 6.14 -9.52
C SER A 236 -21.63 6.08 -8.16
N SER A 237 -20.34 5.75 -8.16
CA SER A 237 -19.54 5.53 -6.95
C SER A 237 -18.36 6.48 -6.84
N GLY A 238 -17.94 7.07 -7.95
CA GLY A 238 -16.83 8.01 -8.02
C GLY A 238 -16.51 8.36 -9.47
N TRP A 239 -15.52 9.21 -9.65
CA TRP A 239 -15.11 9.65 -10.99
C TRP A 239 -13.66 10.10 -11.01
N THR A 240 -13.07 10.19 -12.20
CA THR A 240 -11.74 10.76 -12.38
C THR A 240 -11.68 11.61 -13.65
N CYS A 241 -10.68 12.49 -13.71
CA CYS A 241 -10.45 13.40 -14.83
C CYS A 241 -8.96 13.41 -15.18
N VAL A 242 -8.66 13.32 -16.48
CA VAL A 242 -7.30 13.23 -17.01
C VAL A 242 -7.15 14.23 -18.15
N GLU A 243 -6.22 15.18 -18.00
CA GLU A 243 -5.81 16.07 -19.09
C GLU A 243 -5.12 15.24 -20.18
N LEU A 244 -5.52 15.44 -21.44
CA LEU A 244 -5.06 14.60 -22.55
C LEU A 244 -3.85 15.18 -23.27
N PHE A 245 -3.76 16.50 -23.37
CA PHE A 245 -2.72 17.19 -24.13
C PHE A 245 -2.00 18.24 -23.29
N ASP A 246 -0.71 18.38 -23.55
CA ASP A 246 0.08 19.47 -22.98
C ASP A 246 -0.09 20.78 -23.78
N GLN A 247 0.54 21.85 -23.28
CA GLN A 247 0.57 23.16 -23.95
C GLN A 247 1.26 23.16 -25.33
N TYR A 248 1.98 22.09 -25.68
CA TYR A 248 2.65 21.89 -26.96
C TYR A 248 1.84 20.99 -27.91
N ASN A 249 0.57 20.72 -27.58
CA ASN A 249 -0.32 19.85 -28.35
C ASN A 249 0.18 18.41 -28.48
N GLN A 250 1.00 17.94 -27.53
CA GLN A 250 1.40 16.54 -27.45
C GLN A 250 0.47 15.78 -26.54
N LEU A 251 0.07 14.59 -26.96
CA LEU A 251 -0.68 13.67 -26.12
C LEU A 251 0.18 13.28 -24.91
N HIS A 252 -0.40 13.30 -23.72
CA HIS A 252 0.19 12.74 -22.49
C HIS A 252 0.22 11.20 -22.58
N SER A 253 1.02 10.69 -23.51
CA SER A 253 1.18 9.26 -23.76
C SER A 253 1.91 8.62 -22.58
N GLY A 254 1.45 7.45 -22.14
CA GLY A 254 2.06 6.78 -20.99
C GLY A 254 1.11 5.84 -20.27
N HIS A 255 1.63 5.31 -19.15
CA HIS A 255 0.92 4.44 -18.23
C HIS A 255 0.54 5.27 -17.00
N TRP A 256 -0.75 5.49 -16.80
CA TRP A 256 -1.26 6.42 -15.80
C TRP A 256 -2.01 5.69 -14.69
N ARG A 257 -1.77 6.13 -13.46
CA ARG A 257 -2.52 5.76 -12.26
C ARG A 257 -3.21 7.01 -11.74
N VAL A 258 -4.54 6.98 -11.73
CA VAL A 258 -5.35 8.17 -11.48
C VAL A 258 -6.33 7.91 -10.34
N PRO A 259 -6.34 8.73 -9.27
CA PRO A 259 -7.26 8.53 -8.16
C PRO A 259 -8.72 8.73 -8.57
N VAL A 260 -9.60 7.91 -8.02
CA VAL A 260 -11.06 8.03 -8.17
C VAL A 260 -11.60 8.88 -7.02
N ARG A 261 -12.33 9.93 -7.35
CA ARG A 261 -12.78 10.98 -6.44
C ARG A 261 -14.27 10.88 -6.14
N CYS A 262 -14.65 11.40 -4.98
CA CYS A 262 -16.03 11.44 -4.54
C CYS A 262 -16.89 12.29 -5.48
N LEU A 263 -18.17 11.91 -5.58
CA LEU A 263 -19.20 12.63 -6.30
C LEU A 263 -19.52 13.99 -5.65
N PRO A 264 -20.13 14.94 -6.39
CA PRO A 264 -20.59 14.85 -7.78
C PRO A 264 -19.47 15.01 -8.82
N VAL A 265 -19.73 14.57 -10.06
CA VAL A 265 -18.84 14.77 -11.20
C VAL A 265 -18.76 16.27 -11.53
N GLN A 266 -17.54 16.81 -11.63
CA GLN A 266 -17.30 18.24 -11.90
C GLN A 266 -16.23 18.41 -12.99
N PRO A 267 -16.57 18.26 -14.28
CA PRO A 267 -15.60 18.18 -15.38
C PRO A 267 -14.89 19.50 -15.67
N SER A 268 -15.38 20.62 -15.15
CA SER A 268 -14.81 21.97 -15.34
C SER A 268 -13.66 22.32 -14.39
N LEU A 269 -13.30 21.43 -13.46
CA LEU A 269 -12.23 21.69 -12.50
C LEU A 269 -10.85 21.45 -13.12
N ASN A 270 -9.90 22.32 -12.77
CA ASN A 270 -8.48 22.08 -13.08
C ASN A 270 -7.84 21.08 -12.11
N ILE A 271 -6.64 20.59 -12.41
CA ILE A 271 -5.96 19.57 -11.60
C ILE A 271 -5.75 19.97 -10.13
N THR A 272 -5.47 21.25 -9.84
CA THR A 272 -5.24 21.72 -8.46
C THR A 272 -6.52 21.74 -7.64
N GLN A 273 -7.63 22.17 -8.23
CA GLN A 273 -8.96 22.11 -7.63
C GLN A 273 -9.43 20.67 -7.48
N LEU A 274 -9.19 19.84 -8.49
CA LEU A 274 -9.53 18.43 -8.47
C LEU A 274 -8.87 17.71 -7.29
N ASN A 275 -7.60 18.05 -6.98
CA ASN A 275 -6.86 17.53 -5.83
C ASN A 275 -7.48 17.86 -4.45
N THR A 276 -8.38 18.83 -4.37
CA THR A 276 -9.11 19.13 -3.13
C THR A 276 -10.27 18.18 -2.87
N ILE A 277 -10.74 17.46 -3.89
CA ILE A 277 -11.83 16.49 -3.76
C ILE A 277 -11.29 15.20 -3.15
N PRO A 278 -11.88 14.68 -2.06
CA PRO A 278 -11.47 13.44 -1.44
C PRO A 278 -11.50 12.25 -2.42
N GLN A 279 -10.53 11.36 -2.27
CA GLN A 279 -10.50 10.08 -2.96
C GLN A 279 -11.51 9.11 -2.34
N VAL A 280 -12.13 8.26 -3.16
CA VAL A 280 -12.99 7.16 -2.72
C VAL A 280 -12.11 6.03 -2.17
N GLY A 281 -11.89 6.02 -0.86
CA GLY A 281 -10.98 5.06 -0.24
C GLY A 281 -9.57 5.17 -0.84
N ASN A 282 -9.02 4.04 -1.31
CA ASN A 282 -7.77 3.97 -2.05
C ASN A 282 -7.98 3.60 -3.53
N MET A 283 -9.16 3.92 -4.08
CA MET A 283 -9.55 3.50 -5.42
C MET A 283 -8.84 4.29 -6.50
N GLU A 284 -8.29 3.60 -7.50
CA GLU A 284 -7.49 4.20 -8.57
C GLU A 284 -7.73 3.49 -9.90
N LEU A 285 -7.79 4.26 -10.99
CA LEU A 285 -7.85 3.76 -12.35
C LEU A 285 -6.42 3.65 -12.92
N CYS A 286 -6.07 2.47 -13.40
CA CYS A 286 -4.87 2.25 -14.21
C CYS A 286 -5.27 2.22 -15.69
N MET A 287 -4.64 3.08 -16.49
CA MET A 287 -4.94 3.23 -17.91
C MET A 287 -3.68 3.54 -18.72
N ARG A 288 -3.72 3.27 -20.02
CA ARG A 288 -2.69 3.75 -20.97
C ARG A 288 -3.29 4.72 -21.96
N LEU A 289 -2.59 5.82 -22.17
CA LEU A 289 -2.84 6.75 -23.26
C LEU A 289 -1.76 6.55 -24.32
N VAL A 290 -2.18 6.28 -25.55
CA VAL A 290 -1.29 5.80 -26.61
C VAL A 290 -1.65 6.51 -27.91
N ASN A 291 -0.65 7.04 -28.63
CA ASN A 291 -0.87 7.53 -30.00
C ASN A 291 -1.32 6.37 -30.90
N SER A 292 -2.26 6.60 -31.83
CA SER A 292 -2.79 5.50 -32.66
C SER A 292 -1.74 4.71 -33.45
N ARG A 293 -0.61 5.33 -33.80
CA ARG A 293 0.52 4.65 -34.46
C ARG A 293 1.17 3.54 -33.63
N ASP A 294 1.04 3.62 -32.30
CA ASP A 294 1.64 2.71 -31.33
C ASP A 294 0.62 1.67 -30.81
N GLU A 295 -0.62 1.70 -31.34
CA GLU A 295 -1.74 0.85 -30.91
C GLU A 295 -1.42 -0.65 -30.99
N ASP A 296 -0.85 -1.11 -32.10
CA ASP A 296 -0.60 -2.53 -32.35
C ASP A 296 0.38 -3.10 -31.32
N VAL A 297 1.44 -2.35 -31.01
CA VAL A 297 2.46 -2.74 -30.02
C VAL A 297 1.85 -2.79 -28.62
N GLN A 298 1.03 -1.80 -28.27
CA GLN A 298 0.41 -1.71 -26.95
C GLN A 298 -0.73 -2.73 -26.75
N THR A 299 -1.40 -3.15 -27.83
CA THR A 299 -2.44 -4.18 -27.76
C THR A 299 -1.91 -5.54 -27.30
N LEU A 300 -0.61 -5.83 -27.52
CA LEU A 300 0.03 -7.08 -27.10
C LEU A 300 0.33 -7.14 -25.59
N MET A 301 0.25 -6.01 -24.90
CA MET A 301 0.50 -5.95 -23.46
C MET A 301 -0.78 -6.27 -22.68
N GLU A 302 -0.77 -7.38 -21.94
CA GLU A 302 -1.84 -7.76 -21.03
C GLU A 302 -1.66 -7.09 -19.66
N PRO A 303 -2.72 -6.50 -19.09
CA PRO A 303 -2.65 -5.87 -17.79
C PRO A 303 -2.57 -6.92 -16.67
N ASP A 304 -1.59 -6.75 -15.78
CA ASP A 304 -1.35 -7.64 -14.63
C ASP A 304 -1.55 -6.88 -13.31
N PRO A 305 -2.55 -7.25 -12.48
CA PRO A 305 -2.84 -6.59 -11.21
C PRO A 305 -1.70 -6.72 -10.19
N SER A 306 -0.78 -7.68 -10.36
CA SER A 306 0.39 -7.85 -9.49
C SER A 306 1.55 -6.94 -9.87
N ARG A 307 1.56 -6.38 -11.10
CA ARG A 307 2.67 -5.60 -11.65
C ARG A 307 2.29 -4.16 -11.97
N THR A 308 1.66 -3.46 -11.03
CA THR A 308 1.12 -2.09 -11.25
C THR A 308 2.11 -0.95 -11.02
N ARG A 309 3.38 -1.26 -10.70
CA ARG A 309 4.42 -0.26 -10.36
C ARG A 309 4.82 0.65 -11.53
N HIS A 310 4.55 0.23 -12.75
CA HIS A 310 4.92 0.98 -13.95
C HIS A 310 3.91 2.08 -14.32
N TYR A 311 2.71 2.07 -13.73
CA TYR A 311 1.75 3.17 -13.85
C TYR A 311 2.18 4.33 -12.97
N LYS A 312 2.24 5.52 -13.56
CA LYS A 312 2.74 6.76 -12.94
C LYS A 312 1.57 7.66 -12.59
N TYR A 313 1.71 8.41 -11.51
CA TYR A 313 0.80 9.52 -11.23
C TYR A 313 1.10 10.69 -12.16
N LEU A 314 0.06 11.40 -12.60
CA LEU A 314 0.24 12.68 -13.27
C LEU A 314 0.98 13.62 -12.31
N ALA A 315 2.14 14.12 -12.73
CA ALA A 315 2.91 15.06 -11.93
C ALA A 315 2.07 16.32 -11.73
N VAL A 316 1.85 16.71 -10.48
CA VAL A 316 1.28 18.01 -10.15
C VAL A 316 2.33 19.03 -10.60
N VAL A 317 2.15 19.61 -11.78
CA VAL A 317 2.94 20.77 -12.19
C VAL A 317 2.51 21.89 -11.25
N GLY A 318 3.39 22.18 -10.28
CA GLY A 318 3.27 23.33 -9.38
C GLY A 318 3.80 24.60 -10.03
#